data_AF-A0A1M7NYU2-F1
#
_entry.id   AF-A0A1M7NYU2-F1
#
_cell.length_a   1.000
_cell.length_b   1.000
_cell.length_c   1.000
_cell.angle_alpha   90.00
_cell.angle_beta   90.00
_cell.angle_gamma   90.00
#
_symmetry.space_group_name_H-M   'P 1'
#
loop_
_entity.id
_entity.type
_entity.pdbx_description
1 polymer ?
#
loop_
_entity_poly.entity_id
_entity_poly.type
_entity_poly.pdbx_seq_one_letter_code
_entity_poly.pdbx_strand_id
1 'polypeptide(L)'
;MAKVLGQTIYRDDTTKPARDLDGQILGPLLQRFAEQERLSVTDAEVAELETALKLPPSPPGLSESDKAMLRQLPREMVLQWKISKALYQRYGGEVIFQQANPMEPVGAMRRFLEEQEKAGAFEIYNAEDRKRFFEYFVRPQIMVVPKERVNYDVPWWRKAN
;
A
#
# COMPACT_ATOMS: atom_id res chain seq x y z
N MET A 1 -7.37 20.69 -3.00
CA MET A 1 -8.63 20.03 -2.59
C MET A 1 -8.81 18.82 -3.48
N ALA A 2 -9.29 17.72 -2.91
CA ALA A 2 -9.65 16.52 -3.66
C ALA A 2 -11.00 16.01 -3.16
N LYS A 3 -11.65 15.16 -3.95
CA LYS A 3 -12.78 14.34 -3.53
C LYS A 3 -12.36 12.89 -3.59
N VAL A 4 -12.63 12.09 -2.56
CA VAL A 4 -12.29 10.67 -2.50
C VAL A 4 -13.48 9.92 -1.93
N LEU A 5 -14.01 8.95 -2.67
CA LEU A 5 -15.17 8.14 -2.30
C LEU A 5 -16.37 8.97 -1.81
N GLY A 6 -16.60 10.12 -2.46
CA GLY A 6 -17.69 11.03 -2.11
C GLY A 6 -17.35 12.08 -1.06
N GLN A 7 -16.22 11.99 -0.37
CA GLN A 7 -15.81 12.91 0.69
C GLN A 7 -14.82 13.96 0.17
N THR A 8 -15.02 15.23 0.55
CA THR A 8 -14.12 16.33 0.19
C THR A 8 -12.96 16.41 1.18
N ILE A 9 -11.75 16.55 0.66
CA ILE A 9 -10.49 16.62 1.40
C ILE A 9 -9.78 17.94 1.09
N TYR A 10 -9.40 18.67 2.13
CA TYR A 10 -8.71 19.95 2.01
C TYR A 10 -7.20 19.79 2.21
N ARG A 11 -6.43 20.65 1.53
CA ARG A 11 -4.96 20.66 1.67
C ARG A 11 -4.56 21.09 3.08
N ASP A 12 -5.28 22.01 3.70
CA ASP A 12 -4.93 22.52 5.04
C ASP A 12 -5.28 21.54 6.17
N ASP A 13 -6.07 20.49 5.90
CA ASP A 13 -6.25 19.36 6.83
C ASP A 13 -4.98 18.51 6.97
N THR A 14 -3.93 18.76 6.16
CA THR A 14 -2.62 18.11 6.27
C THR A 14 -1.73 18.71 7.37
N THR A 15 -2.28 19.49 8.30
CA THR A 15 -1.56 20.00 9.49
C THR A 15 -0.97 18.89 10.38
N LYS A 16 -1.40 17.64 10.19
CA LYS A 16 -0.75 16.46 10.75
C LYS A 16 0.27 15.92 9.72
N PRO A 17 1.58 15.96 10.00
CA PRO A 17 2.63 15.51 9.06
C PRO A 17 2.51 14.04 8.62
N ALA A 18 1.65 13.24 9.26
CA ALA A 18 1.41 11.84 8.94
C ALA A 18 0.39 11.57 7.83
N ARG A 19 -0.27 12.60 7.25
CA ARG A 19 -1.27 12.42 6.18
C ARG A 19 -1.16 13.52 5.12
N ASP A 20 -0.19 13.40 4.24
CA ASP A 20 -0.18 14.17 3.00
C ASP A 20 -1.41 13.85 2.12
N LEU A 21 -1.64 14.66 1.09
CA LEU A 21 -2.77 14.48 0.18
C LEU A 21 -2.77 13.08 -0.45
N ASP A 22 -1.58 12.54 -0.73
CA ASP A 22 -1.39 11.26 -1.40
C ASP A 22 -1.88 10.11 -0.52
N GLY A 23 -1.50 10.07 0.76
CA GLY A 23 -2.00 9.09 1.73
C GLY A 23 -3.51 9.17 1.96
N GLN A 24 -4.09 10.38 1.90
CA GLN A 24 -5.53 10.59 2.04
C GLN A 24 -6.33 10.13 0.81
N ILE A 25 -5.70 10.02 -0.36
CA ILE A 25 -6.29 9.45 -1.57
C ILE A 25 -6.04 7.94 -1.60
N LEU A 26 -4.79 7.50 -1.44
CA LEU A 26 -4.38 6.11 -1.57
C LEU A 26 -5.01 5.22 -0.50
N GLY A 27 -4.98 5.63 0.76
CA GLY A 27 -5.47 4.81 1.88
C GLY A 27 -6.90 4.31 1.67
N PRO A 28 -7.89 5.20 1.48
CA PRO A 28 -9.28 4.79 1.26
C PRO A 28 -9.48 3.97 -0.02
N LEU A 29 -8.77 4.28 -1.11
CA LEU A 29 -8.88 3.53 -2.38
C LEU A 29 -8.36 2.10 -2.23
N LEU A 30 -7.19 1.93 -1.60
CA LEU A 30 -6.58 0.62 -1.37
C LEU A 30 -7.35 -0.19 -0.34
N GLN A 31 -7.91 0.45 0.69
CA GLN A 31 -8.81 -0.20 1.63
C GLN A 31 -10.05 -0.76 0.92
N ARG A 32 -10.72 0.07 0.10
CA ARG A 32 -11.87 -0.39 -0.69
C ARG A 32 -11.51 -1.51 -1.66
N PHE A 33 -10.34 -1.43 -2.31
CA PHE A 33 -9.84 -2.48 -3.20
C PHE A 33 -9.61 -3.79 -2.43
N ALA A 34 -8.96 -3.75 -1.27
CA ALA A 34 -8.74 -4.92 -0.43
C ALA A 34 -10.07 -5.58 0.00
N GLU A 35 -11.08 -4.79 0.34
CA GLU A 35 -12.42 -5.29 0.65
C GLU A 35 -13.09 -5.96 -0.56
N GLN A 36 -13.00 -5.36 -1.75
CA GLN A 36 -13.55 -5.90 -3.00
C GLN A 36 -12.88 -7.23 -3.40
N GLU A 37 -11.56 -7.30 -3.26
CA GLU A 37 -10.76 -8.50 -3.52
C GLU A 37 -10.81 -9.51 -2.34
N ARG A 38 -11.57 -9.19 -1.28
CA ARG A 38 -11.75 -10.00 -0.05
C ARG A 38 -10.42 -10.39 0.60
N LEU A 39 -9.46 -9.48 0.59
CA LEU A 39 -8.15 -9.68 1.21
C LEU A 39 -8.31 -9.61 2.73
N SER A 40 -7.89 -10.67 3.41
CA SER A 40 -7.84 -10.73 4.87
C SER A 40 -6.42 -11.03 5.34
N VAL A 41 -6.09 -10.61 6.57
CA VAL A 41 -4.79 -10.91 7.20
C VAL A 41 -5.02 -11.79 8.40
N THR A 42 -4.36 -12.95 8.42
CA THR A 42 -4.44 -13.90 9.52
C THR A 42 -3.36 -13.63 10.56
N ASP A 43 -3.59 -14.02 11.82
CA ASP A 43 -2.59 -13.86 12.88
C ASP A 43 -1.33 -14.69 12.64
N ALA A 44 -1.46 -15.83 11.94
CA ALA A 44 -0.32 -16.66 11.54
C ALA A 44 0.60 -15.93 10.55
N GLU A 45 0.05 -15.24 9.56
CA GLU A 45 0.85 -14.45 8.61
C GLU A 45 1.56 -13.28 9.30
N VAL A 46 0.89 -12.65 10.27
CA VAL A 46 1.50 -11.59 11.08
C VAL A 46 2.65 -12.15 11.91
N ALA A 47 2.44 -13.27 12.62
CA ALA A 47 3.48 -13.92 13.42
C ALA A 47 4.70 -14.35 12.58
N GLU A 48 4.45 -14.79 11.36
CA GLU A 48 5.50 -15.14 10.41
C GLU A 48 6.34 -13.93 10.00
N LEU A 49 5.70 -12.80 9.67
CA LEU A 49 6.41 -11.56 9.36
C LEU A 49 7.19 -11.04 10.58
N GLU A 50 6.60 -11.05 11.77
CA GLU A 50 7.27 -10.65 13.02
C GLU A 50 8.53 -11.47 13.26
N THR A 51 8.45 -12.79 13.02
CA THR A 51 9.60 -13.71 13.12
C THR A 51 10.68 -13.36 12.09
N ALA A 52 10.30 -13.13 10.83
CA ALA A 52 11.24 -12.81 9.77
C ALA A 52 11.94 -11.46 9.99
N LEU A 53 11.22 -10.48 10.54
CA LEU A 53 11.75 -9.16 10.93
C LEU A 53 12.52 -9.19 12.27
N LYS A 54 12.49 -10.31 13.00
CA LYS A 54 13.07 -10.46 14.35
C LYS A 54 12.55 -9.40 15.32
N LEU A 55 11.25 -9.10 15.26
CA LEU A 55 10.64 -8.15 16.19
C LEU A 55 10.68 -8.74 17.62
N PRO A 56 10.91 -7.91 18.64
CA PRO A 56 10.88 -8.37 20.01
C PRO A 56 9.45 -8.82 20.38
N PRO A 57 9.30 -9.79 21.29
CA PRO A 57 7.99 -10.13 21.82
C PRO A 57 7.40 -8.92 22.56
N SER A 58 6.08 -8.84 22.61
CA SER A 58 5.39 -7.81 23.38
C SER A 58 5.84 -7.86 24.85
N PRO A 59 6.15 -6.70 25.47
CA PRO A 59 6.50 -6.64 26.88
C PRO A 59 5.45 -7.31 27.79
N PRO A 60 5.88 -7.99 28.87
CA PRO A 60 4.94 -8.57 29.83
C PRO A 60 4.13 -7.45 30.51
N GLY A 61 2.87 -7.75 30.84
CA GLY A 61 1.98 -6.82 31.56
C GLY A 61 1.24 -5.79 30.68
N LEU A 62 1.45 -5.81 29.36
CA LEU A 62 0.65 -5.00 28.44
C LEU A 62 -0.81 -5.47 28.36
N SER A 63 -1.72 -4.50 28.21
CA SER A 63 -3.12 -4.79 27.92
C SER A 63 -3.29 -5.40 26.53
N GLU A 64 -4.41 -6.05 26.27
CA GLU A 64 -4.72 -6.58 24.93
C GLU A 64 -4.81 -5.47 23.87
N SER A 65 -5.28 -4.27 24.24
CA SER A 65 -5.28 -3.12 23.34
C SER A 65 -3.88 -2.64 22.97
N ASP A 66 -2.95 -2.62 23.93
CA ASP A 66 -1.57 -2.22 23.66
C ASP A 66 -0.87 -3.26 22.78
N LYS A 67 -1.10 -4.55 23.04
CA LYS A 67 -0.61 -5.63 22.18
C LYS A 67 -1.17 -5.52 20.76
N ALA A 68 -2.45 -5.22 20.62
CA ALA A 68 -3.07 -5.02 19.31
C ALA A 68 -2.46 -3.84 18.55
N MET A 69 -2.16 -2.73 19.25
CA MET A 69 -1.50 -1.57 18.68
C MET A 69 -0.09 -1.89 18.18
N LEU A 70 0.71 -2.66 18.94
CA LEU A 70 2.03 -3.11 18.51
C LEU A 70 1.98 -4.00 17.26
N ARG A 71 0.92 -4.82 17.13
CA ARG A 71 0.70 -5.71 15.98
C ARG A 71 0.12 -5.02 14.75
N GLN A 72 -0.25 -3.74 14.86
CA GLN A 72 -0.88 -3.00 13.75
C GLN A 72 0.06 -2.85 12.56
N LEU A 73 1.29 -2.41 12.79
CA LEU A 73 2.26 -2.19 11.71
C LEU A 73 2.60 -3.49 10.95
N PRO A 74 2.95 -4.61 11.62
CA PRO A 74 3.11 -5.90 10.93
C PRO A 74 1.86 -6.33 10.15
N ARG A 75 0.66 -6.14 10.70
CA ARG A 75 -0.60 -6.44 10.00
C ARG A 75 -0.76 -5.61 8.72
N GLU A 76 -0.46 -4.31 8.79
CA GLU A 76 -0.49 -3.40 7.63
C GLU A 76 0.54 -3.80 6.56
N MET A 77 1.74 -4.23 6.95
CA MET A 77 2.75 -4.74 6.02
C MET A 77 2.31 -6.01 5.29
N VAL A 78 1.68 -6.95 6.00
CA VAL A 78 1.11 -8.16 5.37
C VAL A 78 -0.01 -7.78 4.40
N LEU A 79 -0.91 -6.89 4.81
CA LEU A 79 -2.00 -6.41 3.94
C LEU A 79 -1.44 -5.72 2.69
N GLN A 80 -0.44 -4.86 2.84
CA GLN A 80 0.18 -4.14 1.74
C GLN A 80 0.85 -5.07 0.73
N TRP A 81 1.48 -6.15 1.18
CA TRP A 81 1.99 -7.18 0.27
C TRP A 81 0.86 -7.88 -0.50
N LYS A 82 -0.25 -8.25 0.17
CA LYS A 82 -1.41 -8.86 -0.49
C LYS A 82 -2.06 -7.93 -1.51
N ILE A 83 -2.19 -6.65 -1.18
CA ILE A 83 -2.66 -5.61 -2.10
C ILE A 83 -1.73 -5.52 -3.30
N SER A 84 -0.41 -5.48 -3.08
CA SER A 84 0.58 -5.43 -4.16
C SER A 84 0.45 -6.63 -5.10
N LYS A 85 0.32 -7.84 -4.54
CA LYS A 85 0.07 -9.07 -5.30
C LYS A 85 -1.21 -8.97 -6.15
N ALA A 86 -2.33 -8.59 -5.54
CA ALA A 86 -3.63 -8.52 -6.21
C ALA A 86 -3.63 -7.44 -7.32
N LEU A 87 -3.05 -6.26 -7.05
CA LEU A 87 -2.86 -5.22 -8.05
C LEU A 87 -2.04 -5.72 -9.24
N TYR A 88 -0.91 -6.37 -8.97
CA TYR A 88 -0.06 -6.91 -10.03
C TYR A 88 -0.76 -8.00 -10.85
N GLN A 89 -1.51 -8.89 -10.20
CA GLN A 89 -2.29 -9.92 -10.89
C GLN A 89 -3.37 -9.32 -11.80
N ARG A 90 -4.05 -8.27 -11.35
CA ARG A 90 -5.13 -7.62 -12.11
C ARG A 90 -4.63 -6.73 -13.23
N TYR A 91 -3.61 -5.92 -12.95
CA TYR A 91 -3.17 -4.87 -13.88
C TYR A 91 -1.81 -5.17 -14.52
N GLY A 92 -0.91 -5.93 -13.89
CA GLY A 92 0.48 -6.17 -14.33
C GLY A 92 1.37 -4.93 -14.24
N GLY A 93 2.44 -4.86 -15.04
CA GLY A 93 3.24 -3.63 -15.26
C GLY A 93 4.64 -3.68 -14.67
N GLU A 94 5.30 -2.53 -14.64
CA GLU A 94 6.60 -2.39 -14.01
C GLU A 94 6.50 -2.59 -12.49
N VAL A 95 7.48 -3.32 -11.97
CA VAL A 95 7.71 -3.53 -10.54
C VAL A 95 9.06 -2.91 -10.22
N ILE A 96 9.14 -2.20 -9.11
CA ILE A 96 10.39 -1.64 -8.62
C ILE A 96 10.76 -2.22 -7.26
N PHE A 97 12.05 -2.22 -6.98
CA PHE A 97 12.57 -2.55 -5.67
C PHE A 97 12.59 -1.32 -4.76
N GLN A 98 11.96 -1.42 -3.60
CA GLN A 98 12.13 -0.50 -2.48
C GLN A 98 12.54 -1.24 -1.21
N GLN A 99 13.27 -0.58 -0.30
CA GLN A 99 13.73 -1.22 0.94
C GLN A 99 12.58 -1.70 1.85
N ALA A 100 11.48 -0.94 1.93
CA ALA A 100 10.32 -1.27 2.77
C ALA A 100 9.31 -2.20 2.06
N ASN A 101 9.27 -2.16 0.72
CA ASN A 101 8.47 -3.05 -0.12
C ASN A 101 9.33 -3.52 -1.31
N PRO A 102 10.02 -4.66 -1.18
CA PRO A 102 10.96 -5.14 -2.19
C PRO A 102 10.38 -5.35 -3.58
N MET A 103 9.04 -5.42 -3.70
CA MET A 103 8.34 -5.57 -4.97
C MET A 103 7.12 -4.65 -4.98
N GLU A 104 7.35 -3.37 -5.28
CA GLU A 104 6.27 -2.42 -5.45
C GLU A 104 5.78 -2.40 -6.91
N PRO A 105 4.50 -2.71 -7.17
CA PRO A 105 3.97 -2.81 -8.52
C PRO A 105 3.52 -1.44 -9.04
N VAL A 106 4.46 -0.51 -9.20
CA VAL A 106 4.18 0.89 -9.60
C VAL A 106 3.36 1.00 -10.89
N GLY A 107 3.62 0.12 -11.87
CA GLY A 107 2.83 0.08 -13.10
C GLY A 107 1.38 -0.38 -12.88
N ALA A 108 1.15 -1.30 -11.94
CA ALA A 108 -0.19 -1.75 -11.56
C ALA A 108 -0.93 -0.66 -10.79
N MET A 109 -0.23 -0.01 -9.84
CA MET A 109 -0.77 1.09 -9.05
C MET A 109 -1.21 2.24 -9.94
N ARG A 110 -0.40 2.60 -10.95
CA ARG A 110 -0.76 3.61 -11.95
C ARG A 110 -2.09 3.27 -12.63
N ARG A 111 -2.22 2.06 -13.19
CA ARG A 111 -3.44 1.65 -13.91
C ARG A 111 -4.66 1.57 -13.01
N PHE A 112 -4.48 1.11 -11.78
CA PHE A 112 -5.52 1.13 -10.76
C PHE A 112 -6.00 2.57 -10.52
N LEU A 113 -5.08 3.51 -10.27
CA LEU A 113 -5.43 4.92 -10.04
C LEU A 113 -6.11 5.57 -11.24
N GLU A 114 -5.65 5.31 -12.46
CA GLU A 114 -6.30 5.78 -13.69
C GLU A 114 -7.73 5.22 -13.83
N GLU A 115 -7.95 3.94 -13.50
CA GLU A 115 -9.29 3.34 -13.47
C GLU A 115 -10.19 3.98 -12.40
N GLN A 116 -9.66 4.18 -11.18
CA GLN A 116 -10.40 4.79 -10.07
C GLN A 116 -10.78 6.25 -10.36
N GLU A 117 -9.87 7.01 -10.96
CA GLU A 117 -10.14 8.41 -11.35
C GLU A 117 -11.22 8.46 -12.44
N LYS A 118 -11.09 7.63 -13.48
CA LYS A 118 -12.08 7.54 -14.56
C LYS A 118 -13.47 7.13 -14.05
N ALA A 119 -13.52 6.29 -13.01
CA ALA A 119 -14.76 5.88 -12.35
C ALA A 119 -15.33 6.94 -11.39
N GLY A 120 -14.67 8.09 -11.22
CA GLY A 120 -15.08 9.14 -10.29
C GLY A 120 -14.90 8.76 -8.82
N ALA A 121 -14.11 7.73 -8.53
CA ALA A 121 -13.82 7.31 -7.15
C ALA A 121 -12.94 8.32 -6.42
N PHE A 122 -12.15 9.10 -7.16
CA PHE A 122 -11.55 10.31 -6.65
C PHE A 122 -11.40 11.35 -7.76
N GLU A 123 -11.20 12.59 -7.36
CA GLU A 123 -10.94 13.73 -8.25
C GLU A 123 -9.99 14.70 -7.54
N ILE A 124 -8.92 15.12 -8.20
CA ILE A 124 -8.00 16.15 -7.71
C ILE A 124 -8.27 17.43 -8.50
N TYR A 125 -8.88 18.42 -7.86
CA TYR A 125 -9.38 19.63 -8.54
C TYR A 125 -8.27 20.54 -9.08
N ASN A 126 -7.12 20.59 -8.40
CA ASN A 126 -6.00 21.40 -8.82
C ASN A 126 -5.08 20.59 -9.76
N ALA A 127 -4.82 21.11 -10.95
CA ALA A 127 -4.05 20.40 -11.97
C ALA A 127 -2.58 20.15 -11.58
N GLU A 128 -1.97 21.06 -10.82
CA GLU A 128 -0.61 20.89 -10.31
C GLU A 128 -0.55 19.81 -9.23
N ASP A 129 -1.54 19.77 -8.35
CA ASP A 129 -1.69 18.68 -7.35
C ASP A 129 -1.88 17.33 -8.03
N ARG A 130 -2.73 17.27 -9.06
CA ARG A 130 -2.93 16.05 -9.83
C ARG A 130 -1.62 15.60 -10.49
N LYS A 131 -0.89 16.55 -11.11
CA LYS A 131 0.40 16.26 -11.74
C LYS A 131 1.39 15.69 -10.72
N ARG A 132 1.52 16.33 -9.54
CA ARG A 132 2.41 15.90 -8.46
C ARG A 132 2.03 14.52 -7.92
N PHE A 133 0.74 14.27 -7.69
CA PHE A 133 0.22 12.98 -7.23
C PHE A 133 0.59 11.84 -8.18
N PHE A 134 0.42 12.04 -9.50
CA PHE A 134 0.75 11.01 -10.49
C PHE A 134 2.24 10.91 -10.82
N GLU A 135 3.06 11.92 -10.48
CA GLU A 135 4.47 12.01 -10.89
C GLU A 135 5.27 10.75 -10.55
N TYR A 136 5.09 10.25 -9.33
CA TYR A 136 5.75 9.06 -8.83
C TYR A 136 5.46 7.82 -9.69
N PHE A 137 4.26 7.71 -10.25
CA PHE A 137 3.80 6.55 -11.02
C PHE A 137 4.07 6.64 -12.53
N VAL A 138 4.31 7.85 -13.05
CA VAL A 138 4.48 8.09 -14.51
C VAL A 138 5.91 8.34 -14.93
N ARG A 139 6.78 8.78 -14.01
CA ARG A 139 8.19 9.01 -14.31
C ARG A 139 8.93 7.69 -14.61
N PRO A 140 10.00 7.71 -15.41
CA PRO A 140 10.89 6.57 -15.55
C PRO A 140 11.40 6.10 -14.19
N GLN A 141 11.35 4.80 -13.96
CA GLN A 141 11.77 4.19 -12.70
C GLN A 141 13.23 3.74 -12.78
N ILE A 142 13.95 3.83 -11.65
CA ILE A 142 15.38 3.52 -11.60
C ILE A 142 15.61 2.05 -11.18
N MET A 143 14.94 1.62 -10.12
CA MET A 143 15.14 0.29 -9.52
C MET A 143 14.16 -0.75 -10.09
N VAL A 144 14.03 -0.79 -11.42
CA VAL A 144 13.09 -1.71 -12.09
C VAL A 144 13.56 -3.16 -11.90
N VAL A 145 12.67 -4.01 -11.38
CA VAL A 145 12.88 -5.45 -11.25
C VAL A 145 12.64 -6.10 -12.61
N PRO A 146 13.59 -6.87 -13.16
CA PRO A 146 13.36 -7.63 -14.39
C PRO A 146 12.12 -8.51 -14.26
N LYS A 147 11.31 -8.60 -15.31
CA LYS A 147 10.01 -9.28 -15.29
C LYS A 147 10.11 -10.72 -14.80
N GLU A 148 11.20 -11.39 -15.15
CA GLU A 148 11.51 -12.79 -14.81
C GLU A 148 11.85 -12.98 -13.33
N ARG A 149 12.14 -11.88 -12.62
CA ARG A 149 12.45 -11.85 -11.18
C ARG A 149 11.29 -11.35 -10.33
N VAL A 150 10.19 -10.90 -10.94
CA VAL A 150 8.98 -10.50 -10.21
C VAL A 150 8.29 -11.76 -9.69
N ASN A 151 8.14 -11.88 -8.38
CA ASN A 151 7.51 -13.04 -7.74
C ASN A 151 6.63 -12.62 -6.55
N TYR A 152 5.31 -12.73 -6.72
CA TYR A 152 4.32 -12.54 -5.65
C TYR A 152 3.70 -13.87 -5.15
N ASP A 153 4.24 -15.02 -5.54
CA ASP A 153 3.73 -16.32 -5.08
C ASP A 153 4.09 -16.55 -3.62
N VAL A 154 5.26 -16.07 -3.21
CA VAL A 154 5.72 -16.06 -1.82
C VAL A 154 5.96 -14.62 -1.35
N PRO A 155 5.58 -14.27 -0.12
CA PRO A 155 5.94 -12.98 0.44
C PRO A 155 7.44 -12.85 0.61
N TRP A 156 7.96 -11.63 0.46
CA TRP A 156 9.40 -11.36 0.45
C TRP A 156 10.11 -11.73 1.77
N TRP A 157 9.37 -11.85 2.87
CA TRP A 157 9.89 -12.27 4.17
C TRP A 157 10.03 -13.79 4.30
N ARG A 158 9.37 -14.58 3.44
CA ARG A 158 9.68 -16.01 3.28
C ARG A 158 10.92 -16.09 2.40
N LYS A 159 12.07 -16.39 2.99
CA LYS A 159 13.26 -16.73 2.21
C LYS A 159 12.90 -17.82 1.23
N ALA A 160 13.28 -17.65 -0.04
CA ALA A 160 13.39 -18.79 -0.94
C ALA A 160 14.47 -19.69 -0.34
N ASN A 161 14.07 -20.88 0.12
CA ASN A 161 15.01 -21.94 0.47
C ASN A 161 15.67 -22.48 -0.81
#